data_AF-A0A8B6F1V3-F1
#
_entry.id   AF-A0A8B6F1V3-F1
#
_cell.length_a   1.000
_cell.length_b   1.000
_cell.length_c   1.000
_cell.angle_alpha   90.00
_cell.angle_beta   90.00
_cell.angle_gamma   90.00
#
_symmetry.space_group_name_H-M   'P 1'
#
loop_
_entity.id
_entity.type
_entity.pdbx_description
1 polymer ?
#
loop_
_entity_poly.entity_id
_entity_poly.type
_entity_poly.pdbx_seq_one_letter_code
_entity_poly.pdbx_strand_id
1 'polypeptide(L)'
;MPSAGAVCPPQITPLRKHIPGIVKSKVDTTTLIELVSDTPDCKLYFTSDGSKPSAFQRKIGGKEVTFKYVGPFTLRSGKRTLKAIAVSRCV
;
A
#
# COMPACT_ATOMS: atom_id res chain seq x y z
N MET A 1 8.14 -19.58 1.59
CA MET A 1 9.43 -18.85 1.69
C MET A 1 9.72 -18.24 0.32
N PRO A 2 10.07 -16.95 0.23
CA PRO A 2 10.53 -16.36 -1.03
C PRO A 2 11.89 -16.97 -1.42
N SER A 3 12.10 -17.23 -2.71
CA SER A 3 13.40 -17.70 -3.24
C SER A 3 14.48 -16.64 -3.05
N ALA A 4 15.74 -17.05 -2.84
CA ALA A 4 16.88 -16.16 -2.67
C ALA A 4 16.95 -15.12 -3.82
N GLY A 5 16.79 -13.84 -3.49
CA GLY A 5 16.77 -12.71 -4.43
C GLY A 5 15.38 -12.17 -4.81
N ALA A 6 14.28 -12.80 -4.40
CA ALA A 6 12.93 -12.33 -4.69
C ALA A 6 12.42 -11.34 -3.64
N VAL A 7 11.92 -10.19 -4.08
CA VAL A 7 11.23 -9.21 -3.22
C VAL A 7 9.82 -9.72 -2.90
N CYS A 8 9.47 -9.76 -1.62
CA CYS A 8 8.12 -10.11 -1.18
C CYS A 8 7.12 -9.04 -1.63
N PRO A 9 5.94 -9.44 -2.14
CA PRO A 9 4.87 -8.48 -2.37
C PRO A 9 4.46 -7.81 -1.05
N PRO A 10 4.12 -6.52 -1.05
CA PRO A 10 3.67 -5.86 0.16
C PRO A 10 2.29 -6.35 0.58
N GLN A 11 2.11 -6.49 1.88
CA GLN A 11 0.83 -6.81 2.51
C GLN A 11 0.10 -5.51 2.90
N ILE A 12 -1.18 -5.43 2.56
CA ILE A 12 -2.05 -4.29 2.86
C ILE A 12 -2.93 -4.65 4.05
N THR A 13 -2.70 -4.02 5.20
CA THR A 13 -3.37 -4.34 6.46
C THR A 13 -4.21 -3.17 6.95
N PRO A 14 -5.55 -3.31 7.08
CA PRO A 14 -6.36 -2.29 7.72
C PRO A 14 -6.18 -2.33 9.24
N LEU A 15 -5.65 -1.26 9.81
CA LEU A 15 -5.54 -1.01 11.24
C LEU A 15 -6.87 -0.44 11.75
N ARG A 16 -7.75 -1.34 12.18
CA ARG A 16 -9.03 -1.01 12.83
C ARG A 16 -9.15 -1.80 14.12
N LYS A 17 -9.54 -1.14 15.22
CA LYS A 17 -9.99 -1.85 16.41
C LYS A 17 -11.26 -2.62 16.05
N HIS A 18 -11.32 -3.90 16.43
CA HIS A 18 -12.52 -4.69 16.22
C HIS A 18 -13.68 -4.06 17.01
N ILE A 19 -14.74 -3.67 16.30
CA ILE A 19 -15.97 -3.16 16.89
C ILE A 19 -17.01 -4.27 16.74
N PRO A 20 -17.56 -4.80 17.85
CA PRO A 20 -18.63 -5.79 17.79
C PRO A 20 -19.79 -5.30 16.94
N GLY A 21 -20.31 -6.14 16.05
CA GLY A 21 -21.40 -5.79 15.13
C GLY A 21 -20.97 -5.15 13.81
N ILE A 22 -19.69 -4.82 13.61
CA ILE A 22 -19.16 -4.37 12.33
C ILE A 22 -18.35 -5.49 11.67
N VAL A 23 -18.64 -5.75 10.39
CA VAL A 23 -17.91 -6.75 9.60
C VAL A 23 -16.43 -6.36 9.50
N LYS A 24 -15.55 -7.35 9.73
CA LYS A 24 -14.09 -7.14 9.71
C LYS A 24 -13.57 -6.65 8.35
N SER A 25 -14.30 -6.92 7.27
CA SER A 25 -13.99 -6.50 5.91
C SER A 25 -14.40 -5.05 5.60
N LYS A 26 -15.07 -4.34 6.52
CA LYS A 26 -15.48 -2.95 6.30
C LYS A 26 -14.30 -2.00 6.52
N VAL A 27 -13.85 -1.36 5.44
CA VAL A 27 -12.86 -0.28 5.46
C VAL A 27 -13.59 1.05 5.30
N ASP A 28 -13.48 1.90 6.32
CA ASP A 28 -14.08 3.24 6.34
C ASP A 28 -12.99 4.32 6.14
N THR A 29 -13.37 5.58 5.90
CA THR A 29 -12.43 6.71 5.74
C THR A 29 -11.61 7.02 7.00
N THR A 30 -11.97 6.44 8.14
CA THR A 30 -11.25 6.53 9.42
C THR A 30 -10.32 5.34 9.65
N THR A 31 -10.38 4.30 8.81
CA THR A 31 -9.54 3.12 8.94
C THR A 31 -8.14 3.45 8.42
N LEU A 32 -7.14 3.30 9.28
CA LEU A 32 -5.75 3.45 8.88
C LEU A 32 -5.33 2.22 8.08
N ILE A 33 -4.63 2.42 6.98
CA ILE A 33 -4.09 1.38 6.12
C ILE A 33 -2.58 1.36 6.31
N GLU A 34 -2.07 0.21 6.71
CA GLU A 34 -0.66 -0.07 6.84
C GLU A 34 -0.16 -0.93 5.67
N LEU A 35 1.04 -0.60 5.18
CA LEU A 35 1.75 -1.41 4.21
C LEU A 35 2.98 -2.03 4.88
N VAL A 36 3.07 -3.35 4.81
CA VAL A 36 4.16 -4.15 5.40
C VAL A 36 4.83 -4.98 4.31
N SER A 37 6.14 -5.20 4.41
CA SER A 37 6.84 -6.16 3.56
C SER A 37 7.88 -6.89 4.39
N ASP A 38 7.98 -8.20 4.19
CA ASP A 38 8.96 -9.04 4.89
C ASP A 38 10.38 -8.89 4.32
N THR A 39 10.55 -8.14 3.22
CA THR A 39 11.86 -7.88 2.65
C THR A 39 12.52 -6.68 3.35
N PRO A 40 13.72 -6.86 3.94
CA PRO A 40 14.42 -5.77 4.62
C PRO A 40 14.83 -4.68 3.62
N ASP A 41 14.95 -3.45 4.11
CA ASP A 41 15.40 -2.27 3.35
C ASP A 41 14.60 -1.94 2.07
N CYS A 42 13.39 -2.49 1.96
CA CYS A 42 12.49 -2.20 0.86
C CYS A 42 11.80 -0.84 1.00
N LYS A 43 11.62 -0.17 -0.15
CA LYS A 43 10.77 1.01 -0.27
C LYS A 43 9.42 0.57 -0.81
N LEU A 44 8.36 0.96 -0.11
CA LEU A 44 7.00 0.67 -0.50
C LEU A 44 6.39 1.84 -1.27
N TYR A 45 5.69 1.53 -2.34
CA TYR A 45 4.99 2.49 -3.19
C TYR A 45 3.57 2.02 -3.47
N PHE A 46 2.62 2.94 -3.54
CA PHE A 46 1.21 2.60 -3.72
C PHE A 46 0.44 3.60 -4.57
N THR A 47 -0.70 3.15 -5.07
CA THR A 47 -1.72 3.94 -5.78
C THR A 47 -3.07 3.71 -5.09
N SER A 48 -3.95 4.71 -5.10
CA SER A 48 -5.31 4.62 -4.52
C SER A 48 -6.44 4.70 -5.54
N ASP A 49 -6.07 4.83 -6.82
CA ASP A 49 -6.97 4.88 -7.98
C ASP A 49 -7.03 3.54 -8.74
N GLY A 50 -6.25 2.53 -8.33
CA GLY A 50 -6.17 1.21 -8.96
C GLY A 50 -5.21 1.13 -10.16
N SER A 51 -4.52 2.21 -10.49
CA SER A 51 -3.46 2.20 -11.50
C SER A 51 -2.24 1.37 -11.03
N LYS A 52 -1.37 0.94 -11.95
CA LYS A 52 -0.17 0.19 -11.61
C LYS A 52 0.85 1.12 -10.94
N PRO A 53 1.23 0.89 -9.66
CA PRO A 53 2.23 1.72 -9.02
C PRO A 53 3.60 1.55 -9.69
N SER A 54 4.34 2.65 -9.81
CA SER A 54 5.70 2.67 -10.36
C SER A 54 6.61 3.53 -9.50
N ALA A 55 7.72 2.95 -9.04
CA ALA A 55 8.71 3.68 -8.24
C ALA A 55 9.46 4.75 -9.07
N PHE A 56 9.58 4.53 -10.38
CA PHE A 56 10.29 5.40 -11.33
C PHE A 56 9.37 6.43 -11.99
N GLN A 57 8.08 6.11 -12.15
CA GLN A 57 7.08 6.99 -12.77
C GLN A 57 6.01 7.37 -11.76
N ARG A 58 6.35 8.31 -10.86
CA ARG A 58 5.46 8.76 -9.79
C ARG A 58 4.39 9.76 -10.25
N LYS A 59 4.65 10.46 -11.35
CA LYS A 59 3.74 11.44 -11.93
C LYS A 59 3.36 11.06 -13.36
N ILE A 60 2.09 11.22 -13.71
CA ILE A 60 1.57 11.05 -15.07
C ILE A 60 0.74 12.29 -15.38
N GLY A 61 1.08 13.00 -16.47
CA GLY A 61 0.41 14.26 -16.82
C GLY A 61 0.50 15.33 -15.72
N GLY A 62 1.64 15.40 -15.01
CA GLY A 62 1.88 16.35 -13.91
C GLY A 62 1.23 15.99 -12.57
N LYS A 63 0.33 15.01 -12.52
CA LYS A 63 -0.34 14.56 -11.29
C LYS A 63 0.41 13.41 -10.65
N GLU A 64 0.56 13.44 -9.32
CA GLU A 64 1.09 12.29 -8.57
C GLU A 64 0.09 11.14 -8.60
N VAL A 65 0.55 10.01 -9.13
CA VAL A 65 -0.23 8.78 -9.26
C VAL A 65 0.28 7.73 -8.27
N THR A 66 1.61 7.61 -8.15
CA THR A 66 2.25 6.68 -7.21
C THR A 66 2.87 7.43 -6.04
N PHE A 67 2.49 7.04 -4.83
CA PHE A 67 2.95 7.63 -3.58
C PHE A 67 3.96 6.72 -2.90
N LYS A 68 4.98 7.30 -2.26
CA LYS A 68 5.89 6.56 -1.39
C LYS A 68 5.21 6.38 -0.03
N TYR A 69 5.19 5.15 0.47
CA TYR A 69 4.70 4.87 1.81
C TYR A 69 5.68 5.42 2.85
N VAL A 70 5.14 6.16 3.82
CA VAL A 70 5.90 6.75 4.93
C VAL A 70 5.29 6.42 6.30
N GLY A 71 4.10 5.82 6.32
CA GLY A 71 3.37 5.45 7.53
C GLY A 71 1.88 5.20 7.24
N PRO A 72 1.12 4.73 8.24
CA PRO A 72 -0.29 4.43 8.08
C PRO A 72 -1.08 5.64 7.59
N PHE A 73 -2.00 5.42 6.64
CA PHE A 73 -2.77 6.49 6.02
C PHE A 73 -4.24 6.12 5.88
N THR A 74 -5.12 7.11 5.74
CA THR A 74 -6.54 6.90 5.49
C THR A 74 -6.90 7.05 4.02
N LEU A 75 -7.98 6.39 3.61
CA LEU A 75 -8.53 6.53 2.27
C LEU A 75 -9.55 7.65 2.20
N ARG A 76 -9.57 8.35 1.06
CA ARG A 76 -10.64 9.31 0.75
C ARG A 76 -11.96 8.56 0.52
N SER A 77 -13.07 9.26 0.79
CA SER A 77 -14.41 8.76 0.52
C SER A 77 -14.59 8.28 -0.94
N GLY A 78 -15.52 7.32 -1.11
CA GLY A 78 -15.85 6.68 -2.37
C GLY A 78 -15.19 5.32 -2.58
N LYS A 79 -15.50 4.69 -3.73
CA LYS A 79 -14.91 3.40 -4.13
C LYS A 79 -13.45 3.64 -4.54
N ARG A 80 -12.52 3.06 -3.81
CA ARG A 80 -11.06 3.16 -4.05
C ARG A 80 -10.47 1.78 -4.25
N THR A 81 -9.44 1.71 -5.08
CA THR A 81 -8.66 0.48 -5.29
C THR A 81 -7.22 0.78 -4.90
N LEU A 82 -6.74 0.09 -3.89
CA LEU A 82 -5.34 0.18 -3.48
C LEU A 82 -4.51 -0.86 -4.22
N LYS A 83 -3.38 -0.43 -4.76
CA LYS A 83 -2.32 -1.32 -5.26
C LYS A 83 -0.99 -0.86 -4.71
N ALA A 84 -0.14 -1.81 -4.30
CA ALA A 84 1.17 -1.51 -3.73
C ALA A 84 2.25 -2.41 -4.33
N ILE A 85 3.46 -1.90 -4.40
CA ILE A 85 4.68 -2.64 -4.75
C ILE A 85 5.78 -2.36 -3.73
N ALA A 86 6.64 -3.36 -3.55
CA ALA A 86 7.88 -3.24 -2.81
C ALA A 86 9.04 -3.17 -3.80
N VAL A 87 9.98 -2.28 -3.55
CA VAL A 87 11.21 -2.13 -4.34
C VAL A 87 12.39 -2.20 -3.39
N SER A 88 13.15 -3.28 -3.45
CA SER A 88 14.44 -3.38 -2.78
C SER A 88 15.48 -2.59 -3.56
N ARG A 89 16.52 -2.12 -2.85
CA ARG A 89 17.76 -1.73 -3.50
C ARG A 89 18.56 -3.02 -3.65
N CYS A 90 18.70 -3.56 -4.85
CA CYS A 90 19.73 -4.56 -5.08
C CYS A 90 21.08 -3.90 -4.74
N VAL A 91 21.80 -4.47 -3.77
CA VAL A 91 23.22 -4.20 -3.50
C VAL A 91 24.02 -5.34 -4.09
#